data_AF-A0A9E3D9S1-F1
#
_entry.id   AF-A0A9E3D9S1-F1
#
_cell.length_a   1.000
_cell.length_b   1.000
_cell.length_c   1.000
_cell.angle_alpha   90.00
_cell.angle_beta   90.00
_cell.angle_gamma   90.00
#
_symmetry.space_group_name_H-M   'P 1'
#
loop_
_entity.id
_entity.type
_entity.pdbx_description
1 polymer ?
#
loop_
_entity_poly.entity_id
_entity_poly.type
_entity_poly.pdbx_seq_one_letter_code
_entity_poly.pdbx_strand_id
1 'polypeptide(L)'
;MRFVSLTVIVMLVAAAFVAGRVTAPSAALAAMPMATTYSHFECYTEQIKGSFNATVQLTDQFQSYQTAVGAPEFFCTPVTKKVISGPNMRVPVPANHLTCYQIQGPTVNQTRPFSNQFQKSSVVAMTPQLLCVPTNKQG
;
A
#
# COMPACT_ATOMS: atom_id res chain seq x y z
N MET A 1 -35.08 -74.25 -38.84
CA MET A 1 -34.39 -73.40 -37.84
C MET A 1 -33.67 -72.30 -38.60
N ARG A 2 -34.15 -71.05 -38.49
CA ARG A 2 -33.64 -69.89 -39.24
C ARG A 2 -32.42 -69.33 -38.53
N PHE A 3 -31.24 -69.47 -39.13
CA PHE A 3 -30.03 -68.74 -38.74
C PHE A 3 -29.94 -67.49 -39.61
N VAL A 4 -30.03 -66.32 -38.99
CA VAL A 4 -29.83 -65.04 -39.66
C VAL A 4 -28.39 -64.59 -39.37
N SER A 5 -27.57 -64.60 -40.41
CA SER A 5 -26.27 -63.93 -40.47
C SER A 5 -26.50 -62.52 -41.02
N LEU A 6 -26.01 -61.48 -40.33
CA LEU A 6 -26.04 -60.11 -40.84
C LEU A 6 -24.81 -59.33 -40.33
N THR A 7 -23.77 -59.40 -41.16
CA THR A 7 -22.89 -58.32 -41.64
C THR A 7 -22.70 -57.05 -40.79
N VAL A 8 -21.43 -56.79 -40.49
CA VAL A 8 -20.85 -55.51 -40.05
C VAL A 8 -20.92 -54.48 -41.19
N ILE A 9 -21.38 -53.25 -40.90
CA ILE A 9 -21.10 -52.06 -41.72
C ILE A 9 -20.56 -50.95 -40.80
N VAL A 10 -19.48 -50.34 -41.27
CA VAL A 10 -18.58 -49.39 -40.62
C VAL A 10 -18.96 -47.94 -40.96
N MET A 11 -18.77 -47.06 -39.97
CA MET A 11 -18.58 -45.59 -39.99
C MET A 11 -19.68 -44.63 -40.48
N LEU A 12 -19.98 -43.65 -39.62
CA LEU A 12 -19.74 -42.23 -39.91
C LEU A 12 -19.59 -41.42 -38.61
N VAL A 13 -18.39 -40.87 -38.43
CA VAL A 13 -18.06 -39.86 -37.42
C VAL A 13 -18.66 -38.54 -37.87
N ALA A 14 -19.45 -37.86 -37.02
CA ALA A 14 -19.79 -36.45 -37.21
C ALA A 14 -19.77 -35.72 -35.88
N ALA A 15 -18.93 -34.70 -35.84
CA ALA A 15 -18.52 -33.88 -34.70
C ALA A 15 -19.63 -33.09 -34.02
N ALA A 16 -19.46 -32.86 -32.72
CA ALA A 16 -19.55 -31.52 -32.14
C ALA A 16 -18.82 -31.49 -30.78
N PHE A 17 -17.49 -31.35 -30.81
CA PHE A 17 -16.80 -30.79 -29.65
C PHE A 17 -17.28 -29.36 -29.50
N VAL A 18 -18.18 -29.11 -28.56
CA VAL A 18 -18.55 -27.75 -28.15
C VAL A 18 -17.29 -27.15 -27.53
N ALA A 19 -16.60 -26.36 -28.35
CA ALA A 19 -15.42 -25.61 -27.99
C ALA A 19 -15.73 -24.75 -26.77
N GLY A 20 -14.91 -24.94 -25.73
CA GLY A 20 -14.97 -24.13 -24.54
C GLY A 20 -14.75 -22.66 -24.85
N ARG A 21 -15.53 -21.82 -24.18
CA ARG A 21 -15.00 -20.68 -23.45
C ARG A 21 -15.82 -20.56 -22.18
N VAL A 22 -15.32 -21.17 -21.10
CA VAL A 22 -15.65 -20.66 -19.76
C VAL A 22 -15.07 -19.25 -19.74
N THR A 23 -15.89 -18.26 -20.05
CA THR A 23 -15.58 -16.87 -19.72
C THR A 23 -15.55 -16.80 -18.20
N ALA A 24 -14.39 -17.08 -17.61
CA ALA A 24 -14.15 -16.70 -16.24
C ALA A 24 -14.50 -15.20 -16.15
N PRO A 25 -15.26 -14.76 -15.14
CA PRO A 25 -15.41 -13.33 -14.94
C PRO A 25 -14.00 -12.77 -14.85
N SER A 26 -13.70 -11.83 -15.74
CA SER A 26 -12.45 -11.09 -15.67
C SER A 26 -12.43 -10.52 -14.27
N ALA A 27 -11.60 -11.10 -13.40
CA ALA A 27 -11.17 -10.45 -12.19
C ALA A 27 -10.29 -9.27 -12.64
N ALA A 28 -10.94 -8.25 -13.18
CA ALA A 28 -10.70 -6.91 -12.72
C ALA A 28 -10.99 -6.95 -11.22
N LEU A 29 -10.02 -7.50 -10.47
CA LEU A 29 -9.55 -6.88 -9.26
C LEU A 29 -9.27 -5.45 -9.69
N ALA A 30 -10.33 -4.62 -9.69
CA ALA A 30 -10.19 -3.20 -9.62
C ALA A 30 -9.18 -3.03 -8.49
N ALA A 31 -7.99 -2.55 -8.85
CA ALA A 31 -7.01 -2.11 -7.90
C ALA A 31 -7.78 -1.12 -7.02
N MET A 32 -8.29 -1.58 -5.88
CA MET A 32 -8.84 -0.69 -4.87
C MET A 32 -7.71 0.28 -4.63
N PRO A 33 -7.89 1.57 -4.98
CA PRO A 33 -6.76 2.46 -4.97
C PRO A 33 -6.30 2.52 -3.53
N MET A 34 -5.03 2.20 -3.26
CA MET A 34 -4.39 2.39 -1.96
C MET A 34 -4.68 3.78 -1.35
N ALA A 35 -5.11 4.73 -2.20
CA ALA A 35 -5.55 6.06 -1.87
C ALA A 35 -6.83 6.21 -1.02
N THR A 36 -7.66 5.19 -0.81
CA THR A 36 -8.92 5.39 -0.04
C THR A 36 -8.80 5.13 1.46
N THR A 37 -7.73 4.48 1.92
CA THR A 37 -7.58 4.10 3.33
C THR A 37 -6.57 4.98 4.08
N TYR A 38 -5.62 5.60 3.36
CA TYR A 38 -4.53 6.37 3.97
C TYR A 38 -4.61 7.85 3.59
N SER A 39 -4.38 8.73 4.56
CA SER A 39 -4.30 10.18 4.34
C SER A 39 -3.05 10.56 3.54
N HIS A 40 -3.20 11.54 2.66
CA HIS A 40 -2.07 12.34 2.19
C HIS A 40 -1.75 13.42 3.23
N PHE A 41 -0.49 13.81 3.32
CA PHE A 41 -0.05 14.88 4.22
C PHE A 41 0.72 15.95 3.46
N GLU A 42 0.45 17.21 3.82
CA GLU A 42 1.31 18.36 3.51
C GLU A 42 2.08 18.73 4.78
N CYS A 43 3.40 18.81 4.69
CA CYS A 43 4.26 19.04 5.85
C CYS A 43 4.94 20.40 5.77
N TYR A 44 4.91 21.12 6.87
CA TYR A 44 5.48 22.44 7.06
C TYR A 44 6.68 22.30 7.99
N THR A 45 7.80 22.93 7.66
CA THR A 45 8.92 23.03 8.60
C THR A 45 8.46 23.78 9.83
N GLU A 46 8.66 23.17 10.99
CA GLU A 46 8.27 23.75 12.27
C GLU A 46 9.51 24.11 13.06
N GLN A 47 9.46 25.25 13.75
CA GLN A 47 10.43 25.59 14.78
C GLN A 47 9.69 25.86 16.08
N ILE A 48 9.55 24.83 16.90
CA ILE A 48 9.00 25.00 18.25
C ILE A 48 10.09 25.53 19.16
N LYS A 49 9.79 26.61 19.87
CA LYS A 49 10.63 27.11 20.95
C LYS A 49 10.39 26.26 22.20
N GLY A 50 11.42 25.54 22.65
CA GLY A 50 11.39 24.75 23.86
C GLY A 50 12.20 23.47 23.71
N SER A 51 12.69 22.94 24.82
CA SER A 51 13.32 21.63 24.88
C SER A 51 12.45 20.68 25.68
N PHE A 52 12.20 19.50 25.16
CA PHE A 52 11.74 18.37 25.96
C PHE A 52 12.74 17.24 25.78
N ASN A 53 12.87 16.40 26.80
CA ASN A 53 13.77 15.25 26.77
C ASN A 53 12.94 13.99 26.97
N ALA A 54 12.87 13.17 25.94
CA ALA A 54 12.22 11.88 25.98
C ALA A 54 13.13 10.84 25.33
N THR A 55 13.21 9.67 25.93
CA THR A 55 13.81 8.47 25.32
C THR A 55 12.70 7.46 25.14
N VAL A 56 12.63 6.84 23.97
CA VAL A 56 11.58 5.90 23.60
C VAL A 56 12.18 4.60 23.07
N GLN A 57 11.51 3.48 23.36
CA GLN A 57 11.75 2.20 22.71
C GLN A 57 10.85 2.12 21.48
N LEU A 58 11.45 2.03 20.29
CA LEU A 58 10.73 1.86 19.03
C LEU A 58 10.85 0.41 18.58
N THR A 59 9.77 -0.11 18.02
CA THR A 59 9.73 -1.42 17.36
C THR A 59 8.87 -1.27 16.11
N ASP A 60 9.44 -1.60 14.96
CA ASP A 60 8.74 -1.68 13.68
C ASP A 60 8.89 -3.09 13.08
N GLN A 61 8.49 -3.27 11.83
CA GLN A 61 8.57 -4.57 11.16
C GLN A 61 10.02 -5.03 10.85
N PHE A 62 11.01 -4.16 11.02
CA PHE A 62 12.40 -4.41 10.68
C PHE A 62 13.29 -4.59 11.92
N GLN A 63 13.05 -3.80 12.98
CA GLN A 63 13.95 -3.75 14.13
C GLN A 63 13.29 -3.22 15.40
N SER A 64 14.01 -3.37 16.52
CA SER A 64 13.68 -2.78 17.82
C SER A 64 14.92 -2.08 18.38
N TYR A 65 14.80 -0.80 18.75
CA TYR A 65 15.90 0.02 19.28
C TYR A 65 15.40 1.20 20.14
N GLN A 66 16.26 1.68 21.03
CA GLN A 66 16.00 2.89 21.81
C GLN A 66 16.61 4.12 21.14
N THR A 67 15.92 5.25 21.22
CA THR A 67 16.42 6.54 20.73
C THR A 67 15.91 7.69 21.62
N ALA A 68 16.72 8.74 21.73
CA ALA A 68 16.23 10.03 22.18
C ALA A 68 15.32 10.65 21.11
N VAL A 69 14.28 11.36 21.54
CA VAL A 69 13.41 12.18 20.70
C VAL A 69 14.00 13.58 20.68
N GLY A 70 14.43 14.02 19.50
CA GLY A 70 15.02 15.33 19.26
C GLY A 70 13.99 16.44 19.05
N ALA A 71 14.43 17.52 18.41
CA ALA A 71 13.57 18.66 18.10
C ALA A 71 12.46 18.28 17.10
N PRO A 72 11.28 18.92 17.17
CA PRO A 72 10.28 18.83 16.12
C PRO A 72 10.83 19.46 14.83
N GLU A 73 10.66 18.76 13.71
CA GLU A 73 11.12 19.21 12.40
C GLU A 73 9.96 19.56 11.47
N PHE A 74 8.87 18.79 11.52
CA PHE A 74 7.71 19.01 10.66
C PHE A 74 6.38 18.94 11.42
N PHE A 75 5.48 19.84 11.04
CA PHE A 75 4.05 19.73 11.31
C PHE A 75 3.32 19.35 10.02
N CYS A 76 2.59 18.23 10.03
CA CYS A 76 1.94 17.69 8.84
C CYS A 76 0.42 17.69 8.98
N THR A 77 -0.25 18.29 8.00
CA THR A 77 -1.72 18.38 7.92
C THR A 77 -2.26 17.34 6.93
N PRO A 78 -3.36 16.63 7.23
CA PRO A 78 -4.04 15.82 6.24
C PRO A 78 -4.52 16.69 5.07
N VAL A 79 -4.23 16.29 3.83
CA VAL A 79 -4.52 17.10 2.63
C VAL A 79 -5.42 16.35 1.64
N THR A 80 -6.40 17.07 1.09
CA THR A 80 -7.16 16.57 -0.07
C THR A 80 -6.29 16.74 -1.31
N LYS A 81 -5.93 15.63 -1.95
CA LYS A 81 -5.12 15.65 -3.17
C LYS A 81 -6.02 15.53 -4.39
N LYS A 82 -5.97 16.51 -5.29
CA LYS A 82 -6.57 16.40 -6.62
C LYS A 82 -5.49 16.07 -7.66
N VAL A 83 -5.73 15.06 -8.48
CA VAL A 83 -4.95 14.83 -9.70
C VAL A 83 -5.58 15.67 -10.81
N ILE A 84 -4.80 16.48 -11.55
CA ILE A 84 -5.36 17.44 -12.53
C ILE A 84 -6.26 16.76 -13.58
N SER A 85 -5.91 15.54 -14.00
CA SER A 85 -6.70 14.71 -14.92
C SER A 85 -7.45 13.57 -14.24
N GLY A 86 -7.61 13.59 -12.90
CA GLY A 86 -8.11 12.44 -12.14
C GLY A 86 -9.04 12.79 -10.98
N PRO A 87 -9.55 11.77 -10.27
CA PRO A 87 -10.48 11.97 -9.17
C PRO A 87 -9.80 12.64 -7.96
N ASN A 88 -10.61 13.33 -7.16
CA ASN A 88 -10.16 13.87 -5.87
C ASN A 88 -9.94 12.72 -4.88
N MET A 89 -8.77 12.66 -4.27
CA MET A 89 -8.49 11.84 -3.10
C MET A 89 -8.82 12.67 -1.87
N ARG A 90 -10.01 12.44 -1.30
CA ARG A 90 -10.48 13.07 -0.07
C ARG A 90 -9.65 12.57 1.12
N VAL A 91 -9.56 13.39 2.15
CA VAL A 91 -8.97 12.99 3.43
C VAL A 91 -9.85 11.93 4.11
N PRO A 92 -9.35 10.71 4.39
CA PRO A 92 -10.07 9.70 5.16
C PRO A 92 -10.24 10.12 6.63
N VAL A 93 -11.31 9.63 7.29
CA VAL A 93 -11.57 9.87 8.72
C VAL A 93 -11.07 8.66 9.54
N PRO A 94 -10.37 8.85 10.68
CA PRO A 94 -10.00 10.12 11.32
C PRO A 94 -8.76 10.78 10.71
N ALA A 95 -8.82 12.10 10.58
CA ALA A 95 -7.78 12.92 9.98
C ALA A 95 -6.97 13.66 11.06
N ASN A 96 -6.05 12.95 11.72
CA ASN A 96 -5.17 13.58 12.72
C ASN A 96 -3.99 14.26 12.05
N HIS A 97 -3.55 15.39 12.61
CA HIS A 97 -2.27 15.99 12.23
C HIS A 97 -1.13 15.13 12.74
N LEU A 98 0.08 15.34 12.22
CA LEU A 98 1.28 14.72 12.75
C LEU A 98 2.29 15.79 13.13
N THR A 99 3.02 15.57 14.22
CA THR A 99 4.29 16.26 14.48
C THR A 99 5.41 15.24 14.35
N CYS A 100 6.39 15.54 13.50
CA CYS A 100 7.54 14.66 13.24
C CYS A 100 8.78 15.20 13.94
N TYR A 101 9.36 14.37 14.79
CA TYR A 101 10.55 14.68 15.59
C TYR A 101 11.78 13.99 15.03
N GLN A 102 12.92 14.65 15.12
CA GLN A 102 14.21 14.04 14.78
C GLN A 102 14.52 12.86 15.69
N ILE A 103 14.95 11.76 15.09
CA ILE A 103 15.48 10.59 15.79
C ILE A 103 16.72 10.07 15.07
N GLN A 104 17.47 9.21 15.75
CA GLN A 104 18.58 8.47 15.16
C GLN A 104 18.31 6.99 15.37
N GLY A 105 18.50 6.19 14.33
CA GLY A 105 18.27 4.75 14.40
C GLY A 105 19.27 3.97 13.57
N PRO A 106 19.39 2.65 13.81
CA PRO A 106 20.26 1.79 13.03
C PRO A 106 19.80 1.70 11.58
N THR A 107 20.75 1.68 10.64
CA THR A 107 20.46 1.41 9.23
C THR A 107 20.01 -0.04 9.04
N VAL A 108 18.86 -0.21 8.39
CA VAL A 108 18.35 -1.49 7.90
C VAL A 108 18.88 -1.73 6.49
N ASN A 109 19.86 -2.63 6.35
CA ASN A 109 20.44 -3.02 5.07
C ASN A 109 19.61 -4.13 4.41
N GLN A 110 18.45 -3.78 3.87
CA GLN A 110 17.55 -4.73 3.20
C GLN A 110 16.96 -4.13 1.92
N THR A 111 16.98 -4.90 0.84
CA THR A 111 16.25 -4.53 -0.38
C THR A 111 14.76 -4.85 -0.24
N ARG A 112 13.90 -3.84 -0.41
CA ARG A 112 12.44 -3.97 -0.28
C ARG A 112 11.72 -3.28 -1.43
N PRO A 113 10.85 -3.99 -2.18
CA PRO A 113 10.03 -3.35 -3.19
C PRO A 113 8.99 -2.44 -2.54
N PHE A 114 8.71 -1.32 -3.17
CA PHE A 114 7.60 -0.43 -2.80
C PHE A 114 6.89 0.08 -4.05
N SER A 115 5.62 0.43 -3.88
CA SER A 115 4.83 1.07 -4.92
C SER A 115 3.98 2.16 -4.30
N ASN A 116 3.91 3.32 -4.95
CA ASN A 116 3.00 4.39 -4.62
C ASN A 116 2.38 4.95 -5.91
N GLN A 117 1.62 6.03 -5.81
CA GLN A 117 0.92 6.62 -6.95
C GLN A 117 1.84 7.31 -7.98
N PHE A 118 3.14 7.40 -7.70
CA PHE A 118 4.13 8.04 -8.55
C PHE A 118 5.14 7.06 -9.14
N GLN A 119 5.41 5.93 -8.47
CA GLN A 119 6.42 4.97 -8.90
C GLN A 119 6.23 3.58 -8.30
N LYS A 120 6.88 2.61 -8.94
CA LYS A 120 7.14 1.27 -8.43
C LYS A 120 8.65 1.01 -8.49
N SER A 121 9.27 0.77 -7.35
CA SER A 121 10.74 0.68 -7.23
C SER A 121 11.12 -0.20 -6.02
N SER A 122 12.40 -0.18 -5.64
CA SER A 122 12.93 -0.85 -4.45
C SER A 122 13.82 0.10 -3.65
N VAL A 123 13.70 0.06 -2.32
CA VAL A 123 14.63 0.69 -1.39
C VAL A 123 15.73 -0.31 -1.06
N VAL A 124 17.00 0.11 -0.98
CA VAL A 124 18.15 -0.80 -0.75
C VAL A 124 18.66 -0.73 0.69
N ALA A 125 18.60 0.45 1.30
CA ALA A 125 18.92 0.67 2.71
C ALA A 125 18.02 1.76 3.28
N MET A 126 17.61 1.62 4.54
CA MET A 126 16.69 2.54 5.21
C MET A 126 17.27 2.91 6.57
N THR A 127 17.49 4.20 6.83
CA THR A 127 17.89 4.70 8.14
C THR A 127 16.71 5.50 8.72
N PRO A 128 16.23 5.17 9.94
CA PRO A 128 15.22 5.98 10.62
C PRO A 128 15.73 7.40 10.87
N GLN A 129 14.91 8.41 10.56
CA GLN A 129 15.26 9.83 10.74
C GLN A 129 14.18 10.61 11.49
N LEU A 130 12.91 10.21 11.35
CA LEU A 130 11.77 10.93 11.94
C LEU A 130 10.83 9.96 12.68
N LEU A 131 10.39 10.37 13.86
CA LEU A 131 9.25 9.79 14.57
C LEU A 131 8.06 10.75 14.45
N CYS A 132 7.07 10.38 13.65
CA CYS A 132 5.84 11.15 13.48
C CYS A 132 4.73 10.66 14.42
N VAL A 133 4.24 11.54 15.29
CA VAL A 133 3.21 11.22 16.29
C VAL A 133 1.88 11.93 15.96
N PRO A 134 0.73 11.30 16.22
CA PRO A 134 -0.57 11.98 16.10
C PRO A 134 -0.66 13.22 16.99
N THR A 135 -1.08 14.33 16.40
CA THR A 135 -1.22 15.64 17.04
C THR A 135 -2.64 16.18 16.83
N ASN A 136 -3.26 16.64 17.91
CA ASN A 136 -4.52 17.38 17.85
C ASN A 136 -4.23 18.88 17.77
N LYS A 137 -4.82 19.56 16.80
CA LYS A 137 -4.81 21.03 16.76
C LYS A 137 -5.77 21.54 17.84
N GLN A 138 -5.26 22.31 18.80
CA GLN A 138 -6.10 23.09 19.69
C GLN A 138 -6.12 24.54 19.18
N GLY A 139 -7.26 24.97 18.61
CA GLY A 139 -7.50 26.37 18.21
C GLY A 139 -6.73 26.83 16.99
#